data_AF-A0A3S4J1D3-F1
#
_entry.id   AF-A0A3S4J1D3-F1
#
_cell.length_a   1.000
_cell.length_b   1.000
_cell.length_c   1.000
_cell.angle_alpha   90.00
_cell.angle_beta   90.00
_cell.angle_gamma   90.00
#
_symmetry.space_group_name_H-M   'P 1'
#
loop_
_entity.id
_entity.type
_entity.pdbx_description
1 polymer ?
#
loop_
_entity_poly.entity_id
_entity_poly.type
_entity_poly.pdbx_seq_one_letter_code
_entity_poly.pdbx_strand_id
1 'polypeptide(L)'
;MADTIAVGDWTFERPKLASEVNSPLRTQEESNETWTRVAHIDAAGNPDAGGCAANRLPRIDQLEALYSANSGGAIKSIQGWPTLINYWSSTYQSATTWKLIALASGSEFPGSNTSVYTSCLASDNPVPAAITIEPVDPSQWYDGSGVHALKVKKGDTLQLKVTVKDASGKPVPEAPFVLTRGDGYDRKGEKYTAQDGADLQNIVTPVVIDGESLAWTTTKMGSQTGPDGTRIISVTRPDTHGTRTAITATLYENAAVSASIDTIFTVVTSPDVSVARMWGHMAPSLTAADGAVYKRPSLYDELASKTGCCGVPGRQRTLGSVLWAEYDQNR
;
A
#
# COMPACT_ATOMS: atom_id res chain seq x y z
N MET A 1 31.21 -10.14 28.27
CA MET A 1 30.07 -9.81 27.39
C MET A 1 29.79 -11.00 26.50
N ALA A 2 28.53 -11.33 26.24
CA ALA A 2 28.19 -12.36 25.25
C ALA A 2 28.52 -11.84 23.84
N ASP A 3 29.26 -12.61 23.03
CA ASP A 3 29.54 -12.22 21.63
C ASP A 3 28.30 -12.31 20.75
N THR A 4 27.38 -13.23 21.08
CA THR A 4 26.10 -13.37 20.41
C THR A 4 24.96 -13.60 21.39
N ILE A 5 23.74 -13.23 20.98
CA ILE A 5 22.48 -13.54 21.68
C ILE A 5 21.56 -14.24 20.68
N ALA A 6 21.00 -15.39 21.06
CA ALA A 6 20.02 -16.11 20.25
C ALA A 6 18.59 -15.86 20.75
N VAL A 7 17.68 -15.50 19.86
CA VAL A 7 16.24 -15.33 20.12
C VAL A 7 15.45 -15.93 18.98
N GLY A 8 14.71 -17.02 19.25
CA GLY A 8 14.04 -17.77 18.19
C GLY A 8 15.05 -18.28 17.15
N ASP A 9 14.78 -17.98 15.88
CA ASP A 9 15.65 -18.35 14.75
C ASP A 9 16.76 -17.32 14.46
N TRP A 10 16.85 -16.25 15.26
CA TRP A 10 17.81 -15.17 15.04
C TRP A 10 18.98 -15.25 16.01
N THR A 11 20.18 -15.03 15.49
CA THR A 11 21.40 -14.85 16.28
C THR A 11 21.94 -13.46 16.00
N PHE A 12 22.03 -12.64 17.04
CA PHE A 12 22.50 -11.27 16.99
C PHE A 12 23.94 -11.21 17.50
N GLU A 13 24.82 -10.55 16.78
CA GLU A 13 26.19 -10.24 17.18
C GLU A 13 26.22 -8.93 17.97
N ARG A 14 27.06 -8.86 19.01
CA ARG A 14 27.29 -7.62 19.74
C ARG A 14 27.84 -6.53 18.81
N PRO A 15 27.67 -5.24 19.18
CA PRO A 15 28.39 -4.16 18.51
C PRO A 15 29.90 -4.39 18.48
N LYS A 16 30.57 -3.82 17.49
CA LYS A 16 32.03 -3.89 17.38
C LYS A 16 32.70 -2.84 18.28
N LEU A 17 33.80 -3.21 18.91
CA LEU A 17 34.72 -2.26 19.53
C LEU A 17 35.40 -1.42 18.43
N ALA A 18 35.88 -0.24 18.78
CA ALA A 18 36.61 0.62 17.84
C ALA A 18 37.90 -0.02 17.31
N SER A 19 38.55 -0.84 18.14
CA SER A 19 39.75 -1.61 17.78
C SER A 19 39.48 -2.81 16.87
N GLU A 20 38.21 -3.25 16.76
CA GLU A 20 37.80 -4.35 15.87
C GLU A 20 37.51 -3.88 14.44
N VAL A 21 37.57 -2.57 14.20
CA VAL A 21 37.24 -1.93 12.94
C VAL A 21 38.48 -1.23 12.40
N ASN A 22 38.80 -1.44 11.13
CA ASN A 22 40.04 -0.91 10.53
C ASN A 22 40.07 0.63 10.49
N SER A 23 38.92 1.26 10.23
CA SER A 23 38.78 2.72 10.15
C SER A 23 37.47 3.16 10.85
N PRO A 24 37.42 3.15 12.19
CA PRO A 24 36.19 3.53 12.89
C PRO A 24 35.89 5.01 12.64
N LEU A 25 34.75 5.28 11.99
CA LEU A 25 34.36 6.64 11.65
C LEU A 25 34.00 7.47 12.89
N ARG A 26 33.38 6.82 13.88
CA ARG A 26 32.91 7.44 15.11
C ARG A 26 32.88 6.41 16.24
N THR A 27 33.10 6.87 17.46
CA THR A 27 33.16 6.02 18.64
C THR A 27 32.27 6.51 19.78
N GLN A 28 31.94 5.62 20.71
CA GLN A 28 31.20 5.89 21.94
C GLN A 28 31.83 5.15 23.11
N GLU A 29 32.24 5.88 24.15
CA GLU A 29 32.69 5.30 25.42
C GLU A 29 31.49 4.79 26.22
N GLU A 30 31.53 3.53 26.66
CA GLU A 30 30.56 2.95 27.58
C GLU A 30 31.18 1.77 28.34
N SER A 31 30.99 1.74 29.67
CA SER A 31 31.44 0.64 30.54
C SER A 31 32.94 0.32 30.44
N ASN A 32 33.77 1.38 30.32
CA ASN A 32 35.23 1.31 30.14
C ASN A 32 35.69 0.72 28.80
N GLU A 33 34.81 0.69 27.79
CA GLU A 33 35.11 0.23 26.44
C GLU A 33 34.76 1.30 25.41
N THR A 34 35.54 1.35 24.32
CA THR A 34 35.29 2.23 23.17
C THR A 34 34.55 1.46 22.07
N TRP A 35 33.27 1.75 21.88
CA TRP A 35 32.42 1.10 20.88
C TRP A 35 32.37 1.87 19.57
N THR A 36 32.27 1.14 18.45
CA THR A 36 32.01 1.75 17.15
C THR A 36 30.55 2.18 17.04
N ARG A 37 30.31 3.33 16.43
CA ARG A 37 28.98 3.77 16.00
C ARG A 37 29.03 4.24 14.56
N VAL A 38 27.95 4.00 13.82
CA VAL A 38 27.90 4.27 12.38
C VAL A 38 26.62 5.02 12.01
N ALA A 39 26.68 5.80 10.94
CA ALA A 39 25.47 6.32 10.30
C ALA A 39 24.72 5.18 9.60
N HIS A 40 23.42 5.35 9.33
CA HIS A 40 22.61 4.27 8.73
C HIS A 40 23.18 3.77 7.39
N ILE A 41 23.71 4.69 6.57
CA ILE A 41 24.36 4.37 5.28
C ILE A 41 25.52 3.37 5.41
N ASP A 42 26.18 3.34 6.57
CA ASP A 42 27.27 2.41 6.86
C ASP A 42 26.77 1.21 7.68
N ALA A 43 25.62 1.29 8.35
CA ALA A 43 25.06 0.21 9.16
C ALA A 43 24.67 -1.01 8.31
N ALA A 44 24.16 -0.78 7.08
CA ALA A 44 23.75 -1.84 6.16
C ALA A 44 24.74 -1.98 4.99
N GLY A 45 25.62 -2.98 5.05
CA GLY A 45 26.50 -3.34 3.93
C GLY A 45 27.91 -2.76 3.99
N ASN A 46 28.34 -2.14 5.11
CA ASN A 46 29.70 -1.62 5.28
C ASN A 46 30.41 -2.19 6.54
N PRO A 47 30.88 -3.44 6.50
CA PRO A 47 31.63 -4.04 7.61
C PRO A 47 32.90 -3.29 7.99
N ASP A 48 33.57 -2.67 7.02
CA ASP A 48 34.84 -1.95 7.23
C ASP A 48 34.69 -0.69 8.09
N ALA A 49 33.48 -0.10 8.11
CA ALA A 49 33.12 1.03 8.98
C ALA A 49 32.55 0.58 10.33
N GLY A 50 32.35 -0.73 10.54
CA GLY A 50 31.73 -1.30 11.75
C GLY A 50 30.23 -1.56 11.63
N GLY A 51 29.68 -1.53 10.42
CA GLY A 51 28.32 -1.97 10.13
C GLY A 51 28.21 -3.46 9.83
N CYS A 52 27.07 -3.87 9.29
CA CYS A 52 26.81 -5.27 8.95
C CYS A 52 27.17 -5.59 7.50
N ALA A 53 27.39 -6.88 7.21
CA ALA A 53 27.37 -7.34 5.83
C ALA A 53 25.98 -7.13 5.20
N ALA A 54 25.91 -7.21 3.88
CA ALA A 54 24.64 -7.05 3.15
C ALA A 54 23.55 -7.96 3.73
N ASN A 55 22.33 -7.43 3.85
CA ASN A 55 21.15 -8.11 4.40
C ASN A 55 21.26 -8.58 5.87
N ARG A 56 22.31 -8.24 6.61
CA ARG A 56 22.47 -8.66 8.02
C ARG A 56 22.13 -7.60 9.05
N LEU A 57 21.76 -6.38 8.63
CA LEU A 57 21.23 -5.39 9.57
C LEU A 57 19.82 -5.86 10.03
N PRO A 58 19.59 -6.09 11.33
CA PRO A 58 18.31 -6.55 11.84
C PRO A 58 17.16 -5.61 11.47
N ARG A 59 15.99 -6.17 11.19
CA ARG A 59 14.74 -5.44 11.10
C ARG A 59 14.25 -5.08 12.50
N ILE A 60 13.29 -4.15 12.59
CA ILE A 60 12.80 -3.68 13.89
C ILE A 60 12.12 -4.79 14.70
N ASP A 61 11.33 -5.65 14.05
CA ASP A 61 10.64 -6.79 14.68
C ASP A 61 11.63 -7.76 15.36
N GLN A 62 12.80 -7.92 14.76
CA GLN A 62 13.87 -8.77 15.29
C GLN A 62 14.53 -8.14 16.52
N LEU A 63 14.78 -6.83 16.51
CA LEU A 63 15.34 -6.14 17.66
C LEU A 63 14.34 -5.98 18.81
N GLU A 64 13.05 -5.83 18.51
CA GLU A 64 11.97 -5.88 19.50
C GLU A 64 11.93 -7.24 20.20
N ALA A 65 12.07 -8.33 19.44
CA ALA A 65 12.18 -9.68 20.01
C ALA A 65 13.44 -9.83 20.86
N LEU A 66 14.59 -9.29 20.41
CA LEU A 66 15.83 -9.27 21.18
C LEU A 66 15.65 -8.56 22.53
N TYR A 67 15.06 -7.36 22.52
CA TYR A 67 14.74 -6.63 23.73
C TYR A 67 13.76 -7.40 24.62
N SER A 68 12.68 -7.93 24.06
CA SER A 68 11.63 -8.62 24.83
C SER A 68 12.18 -9.84 25.58
N ALA A 69 13.04 -10.62 24.92
CA ALA A 69 13.73 -11.76 25.52
C ALA A 69 14.77 -11.37 26.59
N ASN A 70 15.19 -10.10 26.63
CA ASN A 70 16.22 -9.58 27.53
C ASN A 70 15.78 -8.24 28.17
N SER A 71 14.50 -8.15 28.53
CA SER A 71 13.88 -6.94 29.07
C SER A 71 14.35 -6.63 30.50
N GLY A 72 13.92 -5.50 31.06
CA GLY A 72 14.32 -5.09 32.43
C GLY A 72 15.81 -4.75 32.56
N GLY A 73 16.46 -4.37 31.46
CA GLY A 73 17.89 -4.03 31.41
C GLY A 73 18.83 -5.24 31.27
N ALA A 74 18.30 -6.46 31.06
CA ALA A 74 19.10 -7.68 30.95
C ALA A 74 20.07 -7.68 29.76
N ILE A 75 19.80 -6.94 28.68
CA ILE A 75 20.78 -6.71 27.60
C ILE A 75 22.12 -6.21 28.17
N LYS A 76 22.09 -5.28 29.14
CA LYS A 76 23.31 -4.76 29.79
C LYS A 76 23.71 -5.56 31.02
N SER A 77 22.78 -5.84 31.93
CA SER A 77 23.11 -6.43 33.23
C SER A 77 23.43 -7.93 33.17
N ILE A 78 22.95 -8.64 32.15
CA ILE A 78 23.15 -10.09 31.97
C ILE A 78 24.04 -10.34 30.74
N GLN A 79 23.66 -9.82 29.56
CA GLN A 79 24.41 -10.09 28.32
C GLN A 79 25.67 -9.21 28.20
N GLY A 80 25.70 -8.08 28.92
CA GLY A 80 26.81 -7.15 28.96
C GLY A 80 26.85 -6.14 27.80
N TRP A 81 25.90 -6.17 26.87
CA TRP A 81 25.93 -5.30 25.68
C TRP A 81 25.75 -3.83 26.06
N PRO A 82 26.35 -2.89 25.30
CA PRO A 82 26.22 -1.46 25.56
C PRO A 82 24.79 -1.00 25.26
N THR A 83 24.19 -0.17 26.11
CA THR A 83 22.81 0.32 25.94
C THR A 83 22.68 1.82 26.22
N LEU A 84 23.78 2.58 26.24
CA LEU A 84 23.76 4.02 26.46
C LEU A 84 23.06 4.79 25.31
N ILE A 85 23.18 4.27 24.08
CA ILE A 85 22.54 4.84 22.89
C ILE A 85 21.76 3.75 22.12
N ASN A 86 21.02 4.19 21.10
CA ASN A 86 20.12 3.34 20.32
C ASN A 86 20.86 2.35 19.41
N TYR A 87 20.11 1.45 18.81
CA TYR A 87 20.55 0.49 17.80
C TYR A 87 19.84 0.74 16.48
N TRP A 88 20.57 0.65 15.38
CA TRP A 88 20.01 0.72 14.03
C TRP A 88 19.19 -0.51 13.67
N SER A 89 18.09 -0.29 12.95
CA SER A 89 17.39 -1.33 12.19
C SER A 89 17.43 -1.06 10.69
N SER A 90 17.16 -2.09 9.88
CA SER A 90 16.93 -1.97 8.44
C SER A 90 15.52 -1.51 8.09
N THR A 91 14.62 -1.41 9.06
CA THR A 91 13.21 -1.03 8.85
C THR A 91 13.07 0.47 8.57
N TYR A 92 12.39 0.80 7.47
CA TYR A 92 12.04 2.18 7.13
C TYR A 92 10.98 2.74 8.10
N GLN A 93 11.11 4.01 8.46
CA GLN A 93 10.06 4.79 9.11
C GLN A 93 9.41 5.78 8.14
N SER A 94 10.18 6.27 7.16
CA SER A 94 9.71 7.11 6.06
C SER A 94 10.64 6.95 4.85
N ALA A 95 10.40 7.69 3.77
CA ALA A 95 11.25 7.66 2.57
C ALA A 95 12.73 8.00 2.83
N THR A 96 13.05 8.70 3.94
CA THR A 96 14.41 9.17 4.24
C THR A 96 14.87 8.84 5.67
N THR A 97 14.08 8.06 6.41
CA THR A 97 14.37 7.71 7.81
C THR A 97 14.11 6.24 8.10
N TRP A 98 14.84 5.71 9.07
CA TRP A 98 14.75 4.33 9.56
C TRP A 98 14.39 4.30 11.03
N LYS A 99 13.90 3.15 11.48
CA LYS A 99 13.64 2.93 12.90
C LYS A 99 14.92 2.62 13.66
N LEU A 100 15.00 3.19 14.84
CA LEU A 100 15.98 2.96 15.89
C LEU A 100 15.28 2.31 17.07
N ILE A 101 16.00 1.52 17.86
CA ILE A 101 15.48 1.00 19.12
C ILE A 101 16.47 1.21 20.26
N ALA A 102 15.99 1.65 21.42
CA ALA A 102 16.75 1.69 22.65
C ALA A 102 16.66 0.33 23.34
N LEU A 103 17.68 -0.52 23.23
CA LEU A 103 17.69 -1.85 23.89
C LEU A 103 17.69 -1.79 25.43
N ALA A 104 17.84 -0.59 26.04
CA ALA A 104 17.62 -0.39 27.46
C ALA A 104 16.13 -0.42 27.86
N SER A 105 15.24 0.06 26.98
CA SER A 105 13.82 0.28 27.30
C SER A 105 12.83 -0.31 26.29
N GLY A 106 13.31 -0.79 25.15
CA GLY A 106 12.47 -1.25 24.04
C GLY A 106 11.82 -0.13 23.24
N SER A 107 12.16 1.14 23.52
CA SER A 107 11.53 2.29 22.85
C SER A 107 12.06 2.49 21.43
N GLU A 108 11.15 2.70 20.49
CA GLU A 108 11.48 2.98 19.08
C GLU A 108 11.54 4.48 18.78
N PHE A 109 12.43 4.88 17.87
CA PHE A 109 12.59 6.26 17.44
C PHE A 109 12.87 6.35 15.93
N PRO A 110 12.48 7.44 15.24
CA PRO A 110 12.97 7.72 13.89
C PRO A 110 14.45 8.17 13.93
N GLY A 111 15.24 7.73 12.96
CA GLY A 111 16.61 8.19 12.74
C GLY A 111 16.94 8.37 11.26
N SER A 112 17.84 9.31 10.94
CA SER A 112 18.36 9.51 9.58
C SER A 112 19.89 9.46 9.53
N ASN A 113 20.55 10.52 9.98
CA ASN A 113 22.00 10.71 9.88
C ASN A 113 22.73 10.65 11.24
N THR A 114 22.02 10.26 12.31
CA THR A 114 22.64 10.01 13.61
C THR A 114 23.65 8.87 13.49
N SER A 115 24.54 8.74 14.47
CA SER A 115 25.44 7.59 14.54
C SER A 115 25.23 6.86 15.84
N VAL A 116 24.82 5.60 15.74
CA VAL A 116 24.44 4.79 16.89
C VAL A 116 25.03 3.38 16.79
N TYR A 117 24.73 2.53 17.78
CA TYR A 117 25.22 1.16 17.78
C TYR A 117 24.59 0.35 16.64
N THR A 118 25.32 -0.66 16.19
CA THR A 118 24.87 -1.61 15.19
C THR A 118 25.12 -3.02 15.71
N SER A 119 24.07 -3.82 15.76
CA SER A 119 24.14 -5.27 15.96
C SER A 119 23.82 -5.93 14.63
N CYS A 120 24.50 -7.03 14.32
CA CYS A 120 24.32 -7.75 13.04
C CYS A 120 23.73 -9.12 13.28
N LEU A 121 22.87 -9.58 12.39
CA LEU A 121 22.46 -10.98 12.38
C LEU A 121 23.61 -11.87 11.89
N ALA A 122 23.69 -13.09 12.41
CA ALA A 122 24.61 -14.11 11.90
C ALA A 122 24.19 -14.64 10.51
N SER A 123 22.88 -14.58 10.20
CA SER A 123 22.27 -15.02 8.94
C SER A 123 21.58 -13.87 8.22
N ASP A 124 21.54 -13.95 6.89
CA ASP A 124 20.95 -12.92 6.05
C ASP A 124 19.42 -12.84 6.23
N ASN A 125 18.89 -11.62 6.20
CA ASN A 125 17.46 -11.39 6.07
C ASN A 125 16.97 -11.78 4.67
N PRO A 126 15.70 -12.23 4.54
CA PRO A 126 15.10 -12.53 3.26
C PRO A 126 15.02 -11.27 2.39
N VAL A 127 15.34 -11.42 1.10
CA VAL A 127 15.32 -10.33 0.11
C VAL A 127 14.00 -10.37 -0.66
N PRO A 128 13.24 -9.25 -0.71
CA PRO A 128 12.04 -9.14 -1.54
C PRO A 128 12.30 -9.47 -3.02
N ALA A 129 11.51 -10.37 -3.58
CA ALA A 129 11.62 -10.77 -5.00
C ALA A 129 10.26 -10.77 -5.74
N ALA A 130 9.15 -10.85 -5.01
CA ALA A 130 7.81 -10.82 -5.57
C ALA A 130 6.86 -10.01 -4.68
N ILE A 131 5.83 -9.43 -5.30
CA ILE A 131 4.75 -8.72 -4.60
C ILE A 131 3.41 -9.13 -5.23
N THR A 132 2.37 -9.26 -4.41
CA THR A 132 1.00 -9.50 -4.86
C THR A 132 0.04 -8.50 -4.22
N ILE A 133 -1.09 -8.26 -4.88
CA ILE A 133 -2.20 -7.46 -4.37
C ILE A 133 -3.52 -8.16 -4.74
N GLU A 134 -4.34 -8.46 -3.74
CA GLU A 134 -5.57 -9.25 -3.86
C GLU A 134 -6.65 -8.72 -2.90
N PRO A 135 -7.97 -8.92 -3.13
CA PRO A 135 -8.97 -8.54 -2.15
C PRO A 135 -8.87 -9.45 -0.93
N VAL A 136 -9.18 -8.88 0.23
CA VAL A 136 -9.28 -9.67 1.47
C VAL A 136 -10.45 -10.65 1.40
N ASP A 137 -11.56 -10.25 0.77
CA ASP A 137 -12.71 -11.11 0.53
C ASP A 137 -12.65 -11.71 -0.88
N PRO A 138 -12.40 -13.03 -1.03
CA PRO A 138 -12.35 -13.68 -2.33
C PRO A 138 -13.68 -13.65 -3.08
N SER A 139 -14.81 -13.40 -2.42
CA SER A 139 -16.11 -13.25 -3.10
C SER A 139 -16.19 -11.97 -3.94
N GLN A 140 -15.33 -10.99 -3.66
CA GLN A 140 -15.18 -9.78 -4.46
C GLN A 140 -14.35 -10.00 -5.72
N TRP A 141 -13.73 -11.17 -5.85
CA TRP A 141 -13.05 -11.59 -7.08
C TRP A 141 -14.06 -11.68 -8.24
N TYR A 142 -13.55 -11.59 -9.47
CA TYR A 142 -14.31 -11.26 -10.68
C TYR A 142 -15.73 -11.86 -10.73
N ASP A 143 -16.72 -10.98 -10.87
CA ASP A 143 -18.16 -11.28 -10.80
C ASP A 143 -18.71 -12.02 -12.04
N GLY A 144 -17.84 -12.64 -12.84
CA GLY A 144 -18.22 -13.32 -14.07
C GLY A 144 -18.70 -12.40 -15.19
N SER A 145 -18.70 -11.06 -15.01
CA SER A 145 -19.19 -10.13 -16.04
C SER A 145 -18.22 -9.93 -17.22
N GLY A 146 -17.15 -10.71 -17.31
CA GLY A 146 -16.06 -10.52 -18.27
C GLY A 146 -15.18 -9.29 -18.00
N VAL A 147 -15.36 -8.62 -16.84
CA VAL A 147 -14.58 -7.45 -16.44
C VAL A 147 -13.65 -7.87 -15.33
N HIS A 148 -12.35 -7.79 -15.60
CA HIS A 148 -11.30 -8.21 -14.67
C HIS A 148 -10.99 -7.11 -13.64
N ALA A 149 -11.98 -6.70 -12.86
CA ALA A 149 -11.84 -5.66 -11.83
C ALA A 149 -12.70 -5.96 -10.60
N LEU A 150 -12.24 -5.54 -9.43
CA LEU A 150 -12.99 -5.61 -8.17
C LEU A 150 -14.06 -4.50 -8.16
N LYS A 151 -15.32 -4.85 -7.88
CA LYS A 151 -16.45 -3.90 -7.91
C LYS A 151 -17.04 -3.70 -6.52
N VAL A 152 -17.15 -2.45 -6.11
CA VAL A 152 -17.86 -2.03 -4.88
C VAL A 152 -18.72 -0.79 -5.18
N LYS A 153 -19.63 -0.41 -4.28
CA LYS A 153 -20.39 0.83 -4.45
C LYS A 153 -19.58 2.03 -3.98
N LYS A 154 -19.82 3.19 -4.59
CA LYS A 154 -19.38 4.47 -4.05
C LYS A 154 -19.85 4.60 -2.60
N GLY A 155 -18.92 4.86 -1.68
CA GLY A 155 -19.17 4.91 -0.23
C GLY A 155 -18.73 3.66 0.52
N ASP A 156 -18.58 2.52 -0.17
CA ASP A 156 -18.04 1.31 0.43
C ASP A 156 -16.50 1.41 0.56
N THR A 157 -15.94 0.58 1.44
CA THR A 157 -14.49 0.42 1.59
C THR A 157 -14.07 -0.93 1.01
N LEU A 158 -13.11 -0.92 0.08
CA LEU A 158 -12.51 -2.12 -0.48
C LEU A 158 -11.23 -2.44 0.29
N GLN A 159 -11.14 -3.63 0.88
CA GLN A 159 -9.93 -4.08 1.55
C GLN A 159 -9.07 -4.92 0.61
N LEU A 160 -7.82 -4.51 0.42
CA LEU A 160 -6.84 -5.23 -0.37
C LEU A 160 -5.71 -5.70 0.53
N LYS A 161 -5.24 -6.93 0.31
CA LYS A 161 -4.07 -7.51 0.94
C LYS A 161 -2.89 -7.42 -0.02
N VAL A 162 -1.84 -6.74 0.41
CA VAL A 162 -0.52 -6.75 -0.23
C VAL A 162 0.34 -7.80 0.46
N THR A 163 1.02 -8.65 -0.30
CA THR A 163 1.98 -9.63 0.25
C THR A 163 3.30 -9.51 -0.49
N VAL A 164 4.41 -9.44 0.25
CA VAL A 164 5.77 -9.46 -0.32
C VAL A 164 6.41 -10.80 -0.02
N LYS A 165 7.04 -11.40 -1.04
CA LYS A 165 7.70 -12.71 -0.94
C LYS A 165 9.14 -12.65 -1.43
N ASP A 166 9.97 -13.52 -0.89
CA ASP A 166 11.32 -13.76 -1.40
C ASP A 166 11.30 -14.69 -2.63
N ALA A 167 12.48 -14.98 -3.18
CA ALA A 167 12.63 -15.83 -4.36
C ALA A 167 12.19 -17.29 -4.14
N SER A 168 12.09 -17.73 -2.87
CA SER A 168 11.58 -19.05 -2.51
C SER A 168 10.07 -19.07 -2.31
N GLY A 169 9.41 -17.90 -2.36
CA GLY A 169 7.98 -17.75 -2.14
C GLY A 169 7.58 -17.55 -0.68
N LYS A 170 8.54 -17.38 0.24
CA LYS A 170 8.27 -17.13 1.66
C LYS A 170 7.96 -15.65 1.89
N PRO A 171 6.98 -15.29 2.75
CA PRO A 171 6.69 -13.90 3.08
C PRO A 171 7.91 -13.16 3.67
N VAL A 172 8.08 -11.90 3.29
CA VAL A 172 9.15 -11.02 3.79
C VAL A 172 8.56 -10.02 4.78
N PRO A 173 8.87 -10.14 6.09
CA PRO A 173 8.42 -9.21 7.10
C PRO A 173 8.99 -7.81 6.87
N GLU A 174 8.24 -6.78 7.27
CA GLU A 174 8.73 -5.40 7.30
C GLU A 174 9.30 -4.91 5.94
N ALA A 175 8.79 -5.45 4.83
CA ALA A 175 9.25 -5.14 3.49
C ALA A 175 8.59 -3.84 2.97
N PRO A 176 9.37 -2.83 2.55
CA PRO A 176 8.85 -1.59 2.00
C PRO A 176 8.34 -1.78 0.56
N PHE A 177 7.21 -1.14 0.26
CA PHE A 177 6.64 -1.08 -1.08
C PHE A 177 5.99 0.28 -1.35
N VAL A 178 5.74 0.57 -2.62
CA VAL A 178 5.12 1.81 -3.09
C VAL A 178 3.78 1.51 -3.72
N LEU A 179 2.76 2.26 -3.31
CA LEU A 179 1.44 2.26 -3.92
C LEU A 179 1.29 3.44 -4.88
N THR A 180 0.73 3.15 -6.05
CA THR A 180 0.32 4.15 -7.04
C THR A 180 -1.05 3.80 -7.59
N ARG A 181 -1.64 4.75 -8.31
CA ARG A 181 -2.89 4.57 -9.03
C ARG A 181 -2.72 4.82 -10.53
N GLY A 182 -3.54 4.14 -11.32
CA GLY A 182 -3.70 4.40 -12.74
C GLY A 182 -4.68 5.53 -13.04
N ASP A 183 -4.86 5.77 -14.34
CA ASP A 183 -5.94 6.62 -14.84
C ASP A 183 -7.33 6.04 -14.53
N GLY A 184 -8.34 6.90 -14.61
CA GLY A 184 -9.74 6.49 -14.54
C GLY A 184 -10.30 6.25 -15.93
N TYR A 185 -10.89 5.08 -16.15
CA TYR A 185 -11.55 4.73 -17.41
C TYR A 185 -13.05 4.54 -17.21
N ASP A 186 -13.84 5.06 -18.12
CA ASP A 186 -15.27 4.80 -18.16
C ASP A 186 -15.56 3.35 -18.62
N ARG A 187 -16.84 2.98 -18.77
CA ARG A 187 -17.24 1.63 -19.17
C ARG A 187 -16.95 1.34 -20.64
N LYS A 188 -16.68 2.37 -21.45
CA LYS A 188 -16.26 2.25 -22.86
C LYS A 188 -14.74 2.14 -23.01
N GLY A 189 -14.00 2.26 -21.91
CA GLY A 189 -12.54 2.23 -21.92
C GLY A 189 -11.93 3.57 -22.30
N GLU A 190 -12.72 4.65 -22.31
CA GLU A 190 -12.19 6.00 -22.52
C GLU A 190 -11.64 6.55 -21.21
N LYS A 191 -10.48 7.20 -21.30
CA LYS A 191 -9.93 7.93 -20.14
C LYS A 191 -10.92 9.03 -19.76
N TYR A 192 -11.39 8.99 -18.52
CA TYR A 192 -12.37 9.93 -18.01
C TYR A 192 -11.68 11.03 -17.21
N THR A 193 -11.84 12.27 -17.66
CA THR A 193 -11.59 13.49 -16.89
C THR A 193 -12.93 14.16 -16.63
N ALA A 194 -13.24 14.50 -15.38
CA ALA A 194 -14.48 15.20 -15.06
C ALA A 194 -14.47 16.58 -15.76
N GLN A 195 -15.55 16.90 -16.48
CA GLN A 195 -15.70 18.16 -17.24
C GLN A 195 -16.85 19.06 -16.73
N ASP A 196 -17.58 18.67 -15.68
CA ASP A 196 -18.73 19.45 -15.18
C ASP A 196 -18.34 20.35 -13.98
N GLY A 197 -18.61 21.65 -14.11
CA GLY A 197 -18.48 22.66 -13.04
C GLY A 197 -17.32 23.67 -13.20
N ALA A 198 -17.16 24.55 -12.21
CA ALA A 198 -16.12 25.61 -12.19
C ALA A 198 -14.68 25.07 -11.98
N ASP A 199 -14.53 23.78 -11.68
CA ASP A 199 -13.24 23.11 -11.53
C ASP A 199 -12.80 22.45 -12.83
N LEU A 200 -12.37 23.28 -13.77
CA LEU A 200 -11.68 22.94 -15.04
C LEU A 200 -10.28 22.33 -14.83
N GLN A 201 -10.08 21.53 -13.78
CA GLN A 201 -8.75 21.06 -13.38
C GLN A 201 -8.38 19.67 -13.93
N ASN A 202 -9.12 19.11 -14.91
CA ASN A 202 -8.85 17.76 -15.43
C ASN A 202 -8.70 16.72 -14.29
N ILE A 203 -9.51 16.83 -13.23
CA ILE A 203 -9.30 16.05 -12.01
C ILE A 203 -9.71 14.61 -12.27
N VAL A 204 -8.72 13.73 -12.29
CA VAL A 204 -8.94 12.28 -12.23
C VAL A 204 -9.30 11.97 -10.79
N THR A 205 -10.54 11.60 -10.52
CA THR A 205 -11.05 11.34 -9.15
C THR A 205 -10.04 10.56 -8.29
N PRO A 206 -9.58 11.11 -7.16
CA PRO A 206 -8.54 10.50 -6.34
C PRO A 206 -8.88 9.07 -5.90
N VAL A 207 -7.84 8.30 -5.62
CA VAL A 207 -7.94 7.06 -4.86
C VAL A 207 -7.43 7.36 -3.46
N VAL A 208 -8.23 7.08 -2.44
CA VAL A 208 -7.83 7.26 -1.04
C VAL A 208 -7.46 5.89 -0.48
N ILE A 209 -6.24 5.76 0.04
CA ILE A 209 -5.71 4.53 0.64
C ILE A 209 -5.29 4.83 2.07
N ASP A 210 -5.86 4.11 3.04
CA ASP A 210 -5.61 4.31 4.48
C ASP A 210 -5.74 5.78 4.94
N GLY A 211 -6.63 6.54 4.27
CA GLY A 211 -6.86 7.97 4.53
C GLY A 211 -5.96 8.92 3.74
N GLU A 212 -4.92 8.44 3.05
CA GLU A 212 -4.07 9.25 2.18
C GLU A 212 -4.59 9.32 0.75
N SER A 213 -4.59 10.53 0.18
CA SER A 213 -5.12 10.79 -1.16
C SER A 213 -4.04 10.67 -2.24
N LEU A 214 -4.19 9.68 -3.11
CA LEU A 214 -3.49 9.60 -4.39
C LEU A 214 -4.30 10.40 -5.43
N ALA A 215 -4.08 11.71 -5.48
CA ALA A 215 -4.78 12.60 -6.40
C ALA A 215 -4.33 12.39 -7.86
N TRP A 216 -3.04 12.12 -8.08
CA TRP A 216 -2.44 12.04 -9.41
C TRP A 216 -1.82 10.66 -9.66
N THR A 217 -1.64 10.30 -10.93
CA THR A 217 -0.92 9.07 -11.32
C THR A 217 0.58 9.11 -10.98
N THR A 218 1.12 10.31 -10.74
CA THR A 218 2.50 10.53 -10.29
C THR A 218 2.64 10.49 -8.77
N THR A 219 1.54 10.56 -8.00
CA THR A 219 1.57 10.46 -6.55
C THR A 219 1.99 9.06 -6.14
N LYS A 220 2.96 8.97 -5.24
CA LYS A 220 3.47 7.72 -4.67
C LYS A 220 3.21 7.72 -3.17
N MET A 221 2.68 6.62 -2.66
CA MET A 221 2.51 6.39 -1.23
C MET A 221 3.45 5.25 -0.82
N GLY A 222 4.34 5.50 0.14
CA GLY A 222 5.15 4.45 0.73
C GLY A 222 4.34 3.67 1.76
N SER A 223 4.48 2.36 1.78
CA SER A 223 3.91 1.49 2.81
C SER A 223 4.84 0.31 3.08
N GLN A 224 4.47 -0.50 4.07
CA GLN A 224 5.31 -1.56 4.57
C GLN A 224 4.46 -2.75 5.02
N THR A 225 4.94 -3.96 4.74
CA THR A 225 4.35 -5.20 5.28
C THR A 225 4.59 -5.29 6.79
N GLY A 226 3.70 -5.98 7.49
CA GLY A 226 3.90 -6.30 8.90
C GLY A 226 4.81 -7.51 9.10
N PRO A 227 4.89 -8.04 10.34
CA PRO A 227 5.74 -9.18 10.69
C PRO A 227 5.41 -10.49 9.95
N ASP A 228 4.19 -10.63 9.43
CA ASP A 228 3.77 -11.80 8.63
C ASP A 228 4.09 -11.67 7.13
N GLY A 229 4.72 -10.55 6.73
CA GLY A 229 5.01 -10.23 5.34
C GLY A 229 3.81 -9.77 4.52
N THR A 230 2.72 -9.39 5.18
CA THR A 230 1.49 -8.89 4.52
C THR A 230 1.05 -7.53 5.06
N ARG A 231 0.23 -6.82 4.29
CA ARG A 231 -0.39 -5.55 4.68
C ARG A 231 -1.80 -5.47 4.12
N ILE A 232 -2.79 -5.23 4.98
CA ILE A 232 -4.13 -4.87 4.54
C ILE A 232 -4.19 -3.35 4.37
N ILE A 233 -4.69 -2.90 3.22
CA ILE A 233 -4.95 -1.51 2.90
C ILE A 233 -6.45 -1.30 2.66
N SER A 234 -6.96 -0.14 3.09
CA SER A 234 -8.35 0.27 2.92
C SER A 234 -8.46 1.28 1.80
N VAL A 235 -9.16 0.92 0.73
CA VAL A 235 -9.32 1.73 -0.47
C VAL A 235 -10.72 2.32 -0.52
N THR A 236 -10.81 3.63 -0.74
CA THR A 236 -12.07 4.34 -1.02
C THR A 236 -11.90 5.31 -2.19
N ARG A 237 -13.03 5.68 -2.81
CA ARG A 237 -13.08 6.69 -3.88
C ARG A 237 -14.29 7.61 -3.68
N PRO A 238 -14.26 8.52 -2.70
CA PRO A 238 -15.42 9.36 -2.34
C PRO A 238 -15.89 10.25 -3.49
N ASP A 239 -15.01 10.65 -4.40
CA ASP A 239 -15.36 11.53 -5.51
C ASP A 239 -15.52 10.80 -6.85
N THR A 240 -15.52 9.46 -6.86
CA THR A 240 -15.67 8.67 -8.10
C THR A 240 -16.94 9.05 -8.90
N HIS A 241 -16.78 9.07 -10.23
CA HIS A 241 -17.87 9.15 -11.20
C HIS A 241 -18.24 7.78 -11.81
N GLY A 242 -17.74 6.68 -11.24
CA GLY A 242 -17.96 5.34 -11.79
C GLY A 242 -16.93 4.99 -12.84
N THR A 243 -15.65 5.05 -12.46
CA THR A 243 -14.51 4.72 -13.33
C THR A 243 -13.76 3.49 -12.82
N ARG A 244 -13.15 2.75 -13.74
CA ARG A 244 -12.17 1.72 -13.45
C ARG A 244 -10.79 2.34 -13.27
N THR A 245 -10.09 1.97 -12.20
CA THR A 245 -8.74 2.46 -11.89
C THR A 245 -7.89 1.34 -11.31
N ALA A 246 -6.71 1.16 -11.88
CA ALA A 246 -5.68 0.27 -11.37
C ALA A 246 -5.07 0.80 -10.07
N ILE A 247 -4.83 -0.09 -9.12
CA ILE A 247 -3.97 0.16 -7.95
C ILE A 247 -2.77 -0.74 -8.10
N THR A 248 -1.58 -0.16 -8.07
CA THR A 248 -0.33 -0.88 -8.28
C THR A 248 0.52 -0.83 -7.03
N ALA A 249 0.97 -2.00 -6.58
CA ALA A 249 1.97 -2.15 -5.54
C ALA A 249 3.31 -2.55 -6.18
N THR A 250 4.37 -1.81 -5.87
CA THR A 250 5.72 -2.00 -6.44
C THR A 250 6.74 -2.14 -5.32
N LEU A 251 7.69 -3.06 -5.43
CA LEU A 251 8.78 -3.17 -4.45
C LEU A 251 9.61 -1.87 -4.42
N TYR A 252 9.97 -1.42 -3.22
CA TYR A 252 10.69 -0.15 -3.05
C TYR A 252 12.11 -0.21 -3.65
N GLU A 253 12.86 -1.27 -3.35
CA GLU A 253 14.24 -1.44 -3.81
C GLU A 253 14.35 -2.03 -5.23
N ASN A 254 13.25 -2.54 -5.78
CA ASN A 254 13.20 -3.10 -7.13
C ASN A 254 11.93 -2.68 -7.86
N ALA A 255 11.98 -1.51 -8.50
CA ALA A 255 10.84 -0.92 -9.19
C ALA A 255 10.33 -1.73 -10.40
N ALA A 256 11.09 -2.74 -10.87
CA ALA A 256 10.65 -3.63 -11.95
C ALA A 256 9.65 -4.71 -11.48
N VAL A 257 9.57 -4.96 -10.17
CA VAL A 257 8.66 -5.96 -9.59
C VAL A 257 7.43 -5.25 -9.05
N SER A 258 6.28 -5.52 -9.68
CA SER A 258 5.00 -4.93 -9.29
C SER A 258 3.83 -5.89 -9.51
N ALA A 259 2.75 -5.63 -8.80
CA ALA A 259 1.45 -6.25 -9.01
C ALA A 259 0.39 -5.17 -9.06
N SER A 260 -0.63 -5.38 -9.89
CA SER A 260 -1.68 -4.41 -10.12
C SER A 260 -3.04 -5.07 -10.11
N ILE A 261 -4.04 -4.37 -9.57
CA ILE A 261 -5.43 -4.81 -9.56
C ILE A 261 -6.36 -3.66 -9.98
N ASP A 262 -7.25 -3.95 -10.92
CA ASP A 262 -8.27 -3.00 -11.34
C ASP A 262 -9.39 -2.94 -10.30
N THR A 263 -9.83 -1.73 -9.96
CA THR A 263 -10.93 -1.48 -9.04
C THR A 263 -11.97 -0.56 -9.68
N ILE A 264 -13.24 -0.79 -9.33
CA ILE A 264 -14.38 -0.03 -9.81
C ILE A 264 -15.25 0.32 -8.60
N PHE A 265 -15.40 1.62 -8.36
CA PHE A 265 -16.37 2.14 -7.40
C PHE A 265 -17.55 2.68 -8.19
N THR A 266 -18.60 1.86 -8.24
CA THR A 266 -19.80 2.10 -9.07
C THR A 266 -20.64 3.27 -8.51
N VAL A 267 -21.32 4.01 -9.39
CA VAL A 267 -22.18 5.14 -9.00
C VAL A 267 -23.67 4.85 -9.18
N VAL A 268 -24.49 5.36 -8.26
CA VAL A 268 -25.95 5.18 -8.28
C VAL A 268 -26.62 5.86 -9.48
N THR A 269 -25.97 6.88 -10.07
CA THR A 269 -26.49 7.67 -11.19
C THR A 269 -26.26 7.04 -12.57
N SER A 270 -25.62 5.87 -12.65
CA SER A 270 -25.46 5.09 -13.88
C SER A 270 -26.06 3.69 -13.70
N PRO A 271 -26.79 3.15 -14.68
CA PRO A 271 -27.26 1.77 -14.62
C PRO A 271 -26.15 0.75 -14.85
N ASP A 272 -26.31 -0.43 -14.25
CA ASP A 272 -25.40 -1.55 -14.50
C ASP A 272 -25.78 -2.32 -15.77
N VAL A 273 -25.55 -1.71 -16.92
CA VAL A 273 -25.76 -2.32 -18.24
C VAL A 273 -24.57 -2.04 -19.16
N SER A 274 -24.26 -2.97 -20.07
CA SER A 274 -23.08 -2.88 -20.96
C SER A 274 -23.06 -1.63 -21.84
N VAL A 275 -24.25 -1.11 -22.19
CA VAL A 275 -24.38 0.11 -23.01
C VAL A 275 -24.15 1.40 -22.21
N ALA A 276 -24.16 1.36 -20.87
CA ALA A 276 -23.90 2.54 -20.04
C ALA A 276 -22.52 3.14 -20.28
N ARG A 277 -22.39 4.46 -20.11
CA ARG A 277 -21.11 5.16 -20.21
C ARG A 277 -20.24 4.95 -18.98
N MET A 278 -20.82 5.09 -17.78
CA MET A 278 -20.08 4.93 -16.51
C MET A 278 -20.40 3.60 -15.85
N TRP A 279 -19.48 3.14 -15.00
CA TRP A 279 -19.70 1.98 -14.14
C TRP A 279 -20.70 2.33 -13.04
N GLY A 280 -21.84 1.64 -13.03
CA GLY A 280 -23.01 2.05 -12.28
C GLY A 280 -23.65 0.93 -11.46
N HIS A 281 -24.55 1.31 -10.56
CA HIS A 281 -25.39 0.37 -9.79
C HIS A 281 -26.84 0.88 -9.60
N MET A 282 -27.33 1.74 -10.49
CA MET A 282 -28.73 2.20 -10.45
C MET A 282 -29.68 1.00 -10.43
N ALA A 283 -30.62 0.98 -9.48
CA ALA A 283 -31.61 -0.08 -9.39
C ALA A 283 -32.45 -0.16 -10.68
N PRO A 284 -32.71 -1.37 -11.22
CA PRO A 284 -33.53 -1.52 -12.43
C PRO A 284 -34.98 -1.10 -12.19
N SER A 285 -35.45 -1.18 -10.94
CA SER A 285 -36.76 -0.73 -10.53
C SER A 285 -36.79 -0.37 -9.04
N LEU A 286 -37.80 0.39 -8.64
CA LEU A 286 -38.14 0.72 -7.27
C LEU A 286 -39.58 0.27 -7.01
N THR A 287 -39.85 -0.25 -5.82
CA THR A 287 -41.22 -0.59 -5.39
C THR A 287 -41.68 0.49 -4.41
N ALA A 288 -42.78 1.16 -4.72
CA ALA A 288 -43.41 2.14 -3.84
C ALA A 288 -44.15 1.45 -2.69
N ALA A 289 -44.52 2.22 -1.66
CA ALA A 289 -45.17 1.70 -0.46
C ALA A 289 -46.55 1.05 -0.74
N ASP A 290 -47.19 1.43 -1.84
CA ASP A 290 -48.45 0.87 -2.33
C ASP A 290 -48.26 -0.42 -3.16
N GLY A 291 -47.03 -0.90 -3.31
CA GLY A 291 -46.68 -2.08 -4.11
C GLY A 291 -46.48 -1.81 -5.60
N ALA A 292 -46.64 -0.57 -6.06
CA ALA A 292 -46.39 -0.23 -7.46
C ALA A 292 -44.88 -0.31 -7.79
N VAL A 293 -44.54 -0.95 -8.91
CA VAL A 293 -43.14 -1.13 -9.35
C VAL A 293 -42.81 -0.16 -10.49
N TYR A 294 -41.88 0.75 -10.25
CA TYR A 294 -41.40 1.73 -11.21
C TYR A 294 -40.05 1.29 -11.76
N LYS A 295 -39.96 1.11 -13.08
CA LYS A 295 -38.67 0.84 -13.73
C LYS A 295 -37.86 2.12 -13.85
N ARG A 296 -36.53 2.00 -13.82
CA ARG A 296 -35.66 3.12 -14.18
C ARG A 296 -35.92 3.54 -15.64
N PRO A 297 -35.63 4.81 -16.00
CA PRO A 297 -35.61 5.22 -17.40
C PRO A 297 -34.65 4.35 -18.23
N SER A 298 -34.96 4.18 -19.50
CA SER A 298 -34.08 3.49 -20.45
C SER A 298 -33.01 4.44 -20.99
N LEU A 299 -31.80 3.93 -21.19
CA LEU A 299 -30.79 4.61 -21.98
C LEU A 299 -31.21 4.60 -23.45
N TYR A 300 -30.76 5.61 -24.21
CA TYR A 300 -31.05 5.69 -25.64
C TYR A 300 -30.55 4.44 -26.40
N ASP A 301 -29.40 3.90 -26.00
CA ASP A 301 -28.81 2.69 -26.59
C ASP A 301 -29.49 1.38 -26.14
N GLU A 302 -30.42 1.43 -25.19
CA GLU A 302 -31.26 0.27 -24.83
C GLU A 302 -32.50 0.14 -25.72
N LEU A 303 -32.83 1.16 -26.50
CA LEU A 303 -34.02 1.16 -27.36
C LEU A 303 -33.83 0.22 -28.55
N ALA A 304 -34.80 -0.69 -28.74
CA ALA A 304 -34.85 -1.56 -29.92
C ALA A 304 -35.06 -0.76 -31.23
N SER A 305 -35.77 0.37 -31.16
CA SER A 305 -35.91 1.34 -32.25
C SER A 305 -35.46 2.71 -31.78
N LYS A 306 -34.44 3.25 -32.45
CA LYS A 306 -33.92 4.61 -32.26
C LYS A 306 -34.61 5.64 -33.17
N THR A 307 -35.43 5.15 -34.09
CA THR A 307 -36.38 5.94 -34.87
C THR A 307 -37.66 6.11 -34.05
N GLY A 308 -38.03 7.37 -33.79
CA GLY A 308 -39.39 7.70 -33.38
C GLY A 308 -40.40 7.43 -34.50
N CYS A 309 -41.68 7.54 -34.18
CA CYS A 309 -42.74 7.39 -35.18
C CYS A 309 -42.55 8.41 -36.33
N CYS A 310 -42.83 7.98 -37.55
CA CYS A 310 -42.71 8.77 -38.80
C CYS A 310 -41.27 9.12 -39.25
N GLY A 311 -40.26 8.34 -38.88
CA GLY A 311 -38.89 8.52 -39.40
C GLY A 311 -38.11 9.69 -38.78
N VAL A 312 -38.63 10.28 -37.70
CA VAL A 312 -37.93 11.28 -36.89
C VAL A 312 -37.03 10.54 -35.89
N PRO A 313 -35.76 10.94 -35.68
CA PRO A 313 -34.93 10.37 -34.61
C PRO A 313 -35.62 10.49 -33.25
N GLY A 314 -35.55 9.44 -32.41
CA GLY A 314 -36.11 9.48 -31.05
C GLY A 314 -35.46 10.61 -30.25
N ARG A 315 -36.25 11.31 -29.40
CA ARG A 315 -35.68 12.35 -28.52
C ARG A 315 -34.75 11.71 -27.51
N GLN A 316 -33.65 12.39 -27.26
CA GLN A 316 -32.62 11.98 -26.32
C GLN A 316 -32.22 13.18 -25.47
N ARG A 317 -31.85 12.92 -24.22
CA ARG A 317 -31.34 13.95 -23.32
C ARG A 317 -30.14 13.45 -22.55
N THR A 318 -29.11 14.29 -22.53
CA THR A 318 -27.93 14.07 -21.69
C THR A 318 -28.20 14.66 -20.30
N LEU A 319 -28.05 13.82 -19.27
CA LEU A 319 -28.08 14.22 -17.86
C LEU A 319 -26.81 13.70 -17.19
N GLY A 320 -25.92 14.62 -16.80
CA GLY A 320 -24.55 14.26 -16.42
C GLY A 320 -23.82 13.59 -17.58
N SER A 321 -23.16 12.46 -17.32
CA SER A 321 -22.44 11.67 -18.35
C SER A 321 -23.30 10.58 -19.02
N VAL A 322 -24.63 10.62 -18.87
CA VAL A 322 -25.53 9.54 -19.30
C VAL A 322 -26.56 10.05 -20.32
N LEU A 323 -26.75 9.29 -21.40
CA LEU A 323 -27.69 9.59 -22.49
C LEU A 323 -28.98 8.79 -22.33
N TRP A 324 -30.06 9.50 -21.99
CA TRP A 324 -31.37 8.91 -21.72
C TRP A 324 -32.30 9.02 -22.91
N ALA A 325 -33.18 8.02 -23.08
CA ALA A 325 -34.30 8.09 -23.99
C ALA A 325 -35.40 9.00 -23.43
N GLU A 326 -35.99 9.84 -24.27
CA GLU A 326 -37.20 10.59 -23.94
C GLU A 326 -38.40 10.07 -24.74
N TYR A 327 -39.56 10.02 -24.08
CA TYR A 327 -40.83 9.64 -24.68
C TYR A 327 -41.77 10.84 -24.66
N ASP A 328 -42.44 11.11 -25.79
CA ASP A 328 -43.45 12.15 -25.88
C ASP A 328 -44.80 11.54 -25.46
N GLN A 329 -45.49 12.13 -24.48
CA GLN A 329 -46.76 11.58 -23.96
C GLN A 329 -47.94 11.70 -24.95
N ASN A 330 -47.73 12.36 -26.09
CA ASN A 330 -48.76 12.67 -27.07
C ASN A 330 -48.69 11.84 -28.36
N ARG A 331 -47.89 10.76 -28.43
CA ARG A 331 -47.85 9.85 -29.60
C ARG A 331 -47.55 8.40 -29.24
#